data_AF-A0AA35SDK2-F1
#
_entry.id   AF-A0AA35SDK2-F1
#
_cell.length_a   1.000
_cell.length_b   1.000
_cell.length_c   1.000
_cell.angle_alpha   90.00
_cell.angle_beta   90.00
_cell.angle_gamma   90.00
#
_symmetry.space_group_name_H-M   'P 1'
#
loop_
_entity.id
_entity.type
_entity.pdbx_description
1 polymer ?
#
loop_
_entity_poly.entity_id
_entity_poly.type
_entity_poly.pdbx_seq_one_letter_code
_entity_poly.pdbx_strand_id
1 'polypeptide(L)'
;MKHRQHHPNGNQQMAYHMSLFFHMPNNTNKTVQFMDFIYLSQVVQGLCIKAEAEHYRRLLSEEDALTRGTLYWQLNDIWQAQSWASVQYDLSWKILHHYMKTVYQSLLVSAYQYEGYIGVYVVNDDAPSTSVDYVLNILVVSWDKGNVVKDFKMANTSRGFTGVRVFNERPATVFNGTSSTDSFLYMVLSDAKSGAQLATNWFFPSNFTQVKLQQPNIQATNFKQTSSNSVAFTISSSAAAPFVYLQTSLTGNFNDNGFLMMPSSVMIYNLTFTSVANFSASNFQKQLLIRTVVDTYSK
;
A
#
# COMPACT_ATOMS: atom_id res chain seq x y z
N MET A 1 6.89 -6.95 25.46
CA MET A 1 7.54 -7.26 24.16
C MET A 1 8.38 -8.53 24.22
N LYS A 2 9.53 -8.54 24.92
CA LYS A 2 10.48 -9.68 24.89
C LYS A 2 9.88 -11.06 25.18
N HIS A 3 9.09 -11.20 26.25
CA HIS A 3 8.45 -12.47 26.61
C HIS A 3 7.51 -13.02 25.53
N ARG A 4 6.79 -12.16 24.80
CA ARG A 4 5.85 -12.58 23.76
C ARG A 4 6.49 -12.79 22.39
N GLN A 5 7.75 -12.38 22.21
CA GLN A 5 8.49 -12.56 20.97
C GLN A 5 9.20 -13.91 21.01
N HIS A 6 8.79 -14.84 20.15
CA HIS A 6 9.35 -16.19 20.10
C HIS A 6 10.32 -16.41 18.93
N HIS A 7 10.50 -15.42 18.05
CA HIS A 7 11.54 -15.44 17.03
C HIS A 7 12.86 -14.86 17.58
N PRO A 8 13.98 -15.60 17.46
CA PRO A 8 15.30 -15.10 17.86
C PRO A 8 15.61 -13.74 17.23
N ASN A 9 15.92 -12.75 18.07
CA ASN A 9 16.21 -11.37 17.66
C ASN A 9 15.10 -10.67 16.85
N GLY A 10 13.85 -11.14 16.88
CA GLY A 10 12.79 -10.62 16.03
C GLY A 10 12.51 -9.12 16.19
N ASN A 11 12.58 -8.61 17.42
CA ASN A 11 12.41 -7.16 17.65
C ASN A 11 13.57 -6.33 17.06
N GLN A 12 14.78 -6.86 17.07
CA GLN A 12 15.95 -6.19 16.49
C GLN A 12 15.90 -6.23 14.96
N GLN A 13 15.49 -7.36 14.38
CA GLN A 13 15.31 -7.50 12.93
C GLN A 13 14.21 -6.54 12.40
N MET A 14 13.08 -6.43 13.10
CA MET A 14 12.04 -5.46 12.75
C MET A 14 12.55 -4.01 12.81
N ALA A 15 13.30 -3.64 13.86
CA ALA A 15 13.88 -2.31 13.99
C ALA A 15 14.93 -2.03 12.90
N TYR A 16 15.77 -3.02 12.57
CA TYR A 16 16.75 -2.92 11.48
C TYR A 16 16.07 -2.68 10.14
N HIS A 17 15.09 -3.51 9.76
CA HIS A 17 14.34 -3.32 8.51
C HIS A 17 13.63 -1.96 8.47
N MET A 18 13.03 -1.53 9.58
CA MET A 18 12.42 -0.20 9.68
C MET A 18 13.43 0.92 9.35
N SER A 19 14.64 0.83 9.89
CA SER A 19 15.70 1.84 9.67
C SER A 19 16.21 1.91 8.22
N LEU A 20 16.00 0.86 7.42
CA LEU A 20 16.36 0.88 5.99
C LEU A 20 15.46 1.81 5.19
N PHE A 21 14.19 1.94 5.58
CA PHE A 21 13.17 2.67 4.82
C PHE A 21 12.74 3.98 5.48
N PHE A 22 12.70 4.04 6.82
CA PHE A 22 12.06 5.10 7.58
C PHE A 22 12.97 5.68 8.67
N HIS A 23 12.67 6.92 9.08
CA HIS A 23 13.16 7.44 10.36
C HIS A 23 12.58 6.60 11.50
N MET A 24 13.41 6.24 12.48
CA MET A 24 12.93 5.54 13.66
C MET A 24 12.02 6.47 14.48
N PRO A 25 10.92 5.95 15.07
CA PRO A 25 10.03 6.77 15.87
C PRO A 25 10.75 7.50 17.01
N ASN A 26 10.56 8.81 17.12
CA ASN A 26 11.29 9.65 18.08
C ASN A 26 10.39 10.46 19.02
N ASN A 27 9.10 10.10 19.12
CA ASN A 27 8.16 10.76 20.01
C ASN A 27 8.64 10.71 21.48
N THR A 28 8.53 11.84 22.18
CA THR A 28 8.93 11.96 23.60
C THR A 28 8.00 11.18 24.52
N ASN A 29 6.72 11.03 24.15
CA ASN A 29 5.77 10.17 24.83
C ASN A 29 6.03 8.71 24.45
N LYS A 30 6.49 7.91 25.42
CA LYS A 30 6.87 6.50 25.20
C LYS A 30 5.72 5.61 24.74
N THR A 31 4.48 5.91 25.13
CA THR A 31 3.30 5.17 24.65
C THR A 31 3.04 5.47 23.19
N VAL A 32 3.12 6.74 22.79
CA VAL A 32 2.96 7.15 21.39
C VAL A 32 4.09 6.58 20.53
N GLN A 33 5.34 6.70 20.98
CA GLN A 33 6.51 6.13 20.33
C GLN A 33 6.37 4.61 20.10
N PHE A 34 5.80 3.90 21.07
CA PHE A 34 5.54 2.46 20.94
C PHE A 34 4.46 2.16 19.89
N MET A 35 3.39 2.96 19.83
CA MET A 35 2.36 2.83 18.80
C MET A 35 2.89 3.18 17.40
N ASP A 36 3.77 4.17 17.29
CA ASP A 36 4.48 4.53 16.05
C ASP A 36 5.34 3.36 15.57
N PHE A 37 6.06 2.69 16.48
CA PHE A 37 6.85 1.51 16.15
C PHE A 37 5.97 0.36 15.65
N ILE A 38 4.82 0.10 16.29
CA ILE A 38 3.87 -0.92 15.81
C ILE A 38 3.38 -0.58 14.41
N TYR A 39 2.95 0.66 14.18
CA TYR A 39 2.49 1.12 12.87
C TYR A 39 3.56 0.93 11.78
N LEU A 40 4.77 1.47 11.98
CA LEU A 40 5.84 1.33 10.99
C LEU A 40 6.27 -0.12 10.79
N SER A 41 6.22 -0.97 11.83
CA SER A 41 6.52 -2.40 11.67
C SER A 41 5.54 -3.09 10.72
N GLN A 42 4.25 -2.73 10.76
CA GLN A 42 3.25 -3.24 9.82
C GLN A 42 3.42 -2.66 8.41
N VAL A 43 3.79 -1.39 8.29
CA VAL A 43 4.10 -0.77 6.99
C VAL A 43 5.27 -1.49 6.32
N VAL A 44 6.36 -1.71 7.07
CA VAL A 44 7.54 -2.43 6.58
C VAL A 44 7.19 -3.87 6.19
N GLN A 45 6.45 -4.60 7.02
CA GLN A 45 5.96 -5.94 6.67
C GLN A 45 5.14 -5.92 5.38
N GLY A 46 4.20 -4.98 5.26
CA GLY A 46 3.38 -4.79 4.07
C GLY A 46 4.25 -4.54 2.84
N LEU A 47 5.19 -3.59 2.89
CA LEU A 47 6.07 -3.24 1.78
C LEU A 47 6.93 -4.42 1.34
N CYS A 48 7.59 -5.11 2.27
CA CYS A 48 8.47 -6.22 1.97
C CYS A 48 7.71 -7.38 1.30
N ILE A 49 6.61 -7.82 1.90
CA ILE A 49 5.85 -8.96 1.37
C ILE A 49 5.08 -8.59 0.11
N LYS A 50 4.60 -7.33 -0.04
CA LYS A 50 4.06 -6.82 -1.30
C LYS A 50 5.10 -6.91 -2.41
N ALA A 51 6.31 -6.39 -2.18
CA ALA A 51 7.38 -6.41 -3.18
C ALA A 51 7.77 -7.84 -3.57
N GLU A 52 7.86 -8.75 -2.60
CA GLU A 52 8.16 -10.16 -2.80
C GLU A 52 7.06 -10.88 -3.60
N ALA A 53 5.79 -10.78 -3.17
CA ALA A 53 4.67 -11.43 -3.85
C ALA A 53 4.47 -10.88 -5.27
N GLU A 54 4.63 -9.57 -5.47
CA GLU A 54 4.62 -8.97 -6.80
C GLU A 54 5.77 -9.50 -7.67
N HIS A 55 6.97 -9.65 -7.11
CA HIS A 55 8.11 -10.21 -7.85
C HIS A 55 7.80 -11.62 -8.35
N TYR A 56 7.32 -12.51 -7.48
CA TYR A 56 6.93 -13.86 -7.87
C TYR A 56 5.84 -13.87 -8.96
N ARG A 57 4.86 -12.96 -8.89
CA ARG A 57 3.85 -12.82 -9.95
C ARG A 57 4.42 -12.31 -11.27
N ARG A 58 5.41 -11.40 -11.26
CA ARG A 58 6.08 -10.93 -12.49
C ARG A 58 6.82 -12.06 -13.20
N LEU A 59 7.38 -13.00 -12.43
CA LEU A 59 8.11 -14.16 -12.95
C LEU A 59 7.23 -15.25 -13.57
N LEU A 60 5.90 -15.07 -13.63
CA LEU A 60 4.94 -16.03 -14.17
C LEU A 60 5.30 -16.52 -15.59
N SER A 61 5.82 -15.62 -16.44
CA SER A 61 6.12 -15.89 -17.85
C SER A 61 7.58 -15.68 -18.23
N GLU A 62 8.46 -15.44 -17.26
CA GLU A 62 9.91 -15.39 -17.50
C GLU A 62 10.43 -16.81 -17.69
N GLU A 63 11.06 -17.09 -18.83
CA GLU A 63 11.46 -18.44 -19.25
C GLU A 63 12.39 -19.14 -18.24
N ASP A 64 13.29 -18.38 -17.60
CA ASP A 64 14.27 -18.89 -16.63
C ASP A 64 13.70 -19.09 -15.21
N ALA A 65 12.45 -18.71 -14.95
CA ALA A 65 11.84 -18.79 -13.62
C ALA A 65 10.52 -19.56 -13.60
N LEU A 66 9.54 -19.12 -14.39
CA LEU A 66 8.20 -19.72 -14.51
C LEU A 66 7.48 -19.92 -13.15
N THR A 67 7.53 -18.92 -12.26
CA THR A 67 6.89 -19.00 -10.94
C THR A 67 5.37 -19.12 -11.05
N ARG A 68 4.78 -20.23 -10.54
CA ARG A 68 3.34 -20.53 -10.65
C ARG A 68 2.56 -20.42 -9.34
N GLY A 69 3.15 -19.88 -8.29
CA GLY A 69 2.46 -19.72 -7.02
C GLY A 69 3.30 -19.01 -5.98
N THR A 70 2.62 -18.32 -5.07
CA THR A 70 3.21 -17.66 -3.91
C THR A 70 2.25 -17.80 -2.73
N LEU A 71 2.75 -18.37 -1.63
CA LEU A 71 2.02 -18.51 -0.38
C LEU A 71 2.86 -17.81 0.70
N TYR A 72 2.42 -16.64 1.16
CA TYR A 72 3.16 -15.90 2.18
C TYR A 72 2.96 -16.54 3.56
N TRP A 73 4.04 -16.65 4.33
CA TRP A 73 3.97 -17.04 5.72
C TRP A 73 3.71 -15.80 6.58
N GLN A 74 2.63 -15.69 7.37
CA GLN A 74 1.52 -16.63 7.56
C GLN A 74 0.18 -15.87 7.50
N LEU A 75 -0.94 -16.60 7.47
CA LEU A 75 -2.26 -15.97 7.41
C LEU A 75 -2.65 -15.34 8.75
N ASN A 76 -2.78 -16.14 9.82
CA ASN A 76 -3.40 -15.74 11.08
C ASN A 76 -2.53 -15.97 12.32
N ASP A 77 -2.89 -15.30 13.40
CA ASP A 77 -2.29 -15.47 14.73
C ASP A 77 -3.10 -16.43 15.63
N ILE A 78 -2.41 -17.22 16.44
CA ILE A 78 -3.03 -18.09 17.46
C ILE A 78 -3.24 -17.38 18.82
N TRP A 79 -2.52 -16.29 19.07
CA TRP A 79 -2.60 -15.45 20.27
C TRP A 79 -1.94 -14.09 20.00
N GLN A 80 -2.07 -13.11 20.89
CA GLN A 80 -1.51 -11.77 20.68
C GLN A 80 0.01 -11.77 20.87
N ALA A 81 0.76 -11.81 19.78
CA ALA A 81 2.22 -11.74 19.77
C ALA A 81 2.71 -11.05 18.48
N GLN A 82 4.00 -10.74 18.41
CA GLN A 82 4.63 -10.36 17.15
C GLN A 82 4.79 -11.62 16.30
N SER A 83 4.34 -11.56 15.05
CA SER A 83 4.36 -12.69 14.13
C SER A 83 4.38 -12.20 12.68
N TRP A 84 4.47 -13.16 11.74
CA TRP A 84 4.36 -12.92 10.31
C TRP A 84 2.91 -12.87 9.81
N ALA A 85 1.91 -12.97 10.69
CA ALA A 85 0.52 -13.03 10.29
C ALA A 85 0.06 -11.73 9.61
N SER A 86 -0.86 -11.82 8.65
CA SER A 86 -1.59 -10.66 8.10
C SER A 86 -2.93 -10.42 8.82
N VAL A 87 -3.49 -11.44 9.46
CA VAL A 87 -4.72 -11.40 10.27
C VAL A 87 -4.36 -11.59 11.75
N GLN A 88 -4.77 -10.66 12.59
CA GLN A 88 -4.51 -10.68 14.03
C GLN A 88 -5.39 -11.73 14.74
N TYR A 89 -5.07 -12.03 16.00
CA TYR A 89 -5.81 -12.99 16.82
C TYR A 89 -7.30 -12.64 16.97
N ASP A 90 -7.64 -11.34 17.01
CA ASP A 90 -9.01 -10.84 17.09
C ASP A 90 -9.71 -10.72 15.72
N LEU A 91 -9.12 -11.32 14.67
CA LEU A 91 -9.58 -11.30 13.28
C LEU A 91 -9.49 -9.95 12.58
N SER A 92 -8.90 -8.93 13.22
CA SER A 92 -8.62 -7.66 12.55
C SER A 92 -7.46 -7.78 11.57
N TRP A 93 -7.51 -7.00 10.50
CA TRP A 93 -6.52 -7.03 9.42
C TRP A 93 -5.33 -6.10 9.71
N LYS A 94 -4.11 -6.61 9.53
CA LYS A 94 -2.90 -5.80 9.42
C LYS A 94 -2.82 -5.17 8.02
N ILE A 95 -1.99 -4.15 7.85
CA ILE A 95 -1.72 -3.51 6.54
C ILE A 95 -1.39 -4.54 5.46
N LEU A 96 -0.63 -5.59 5.81
CA LEU A 96 -0.29 -6.68 4.90
C LEU A 96 -1.53 -7.33 4.24
N HIS A 97 -2.62 -7.55 4.99
CA HIS A 97 -3.79 -8.22 4.44
C HIS A 97 -4.49 -7.36 3.38
N HIS A 98 -4.53 -6.04 3.60
CA HIS A 98 -5.03 -5.09 2.61
C HIS A 98 -4.17 -5.08 1.35
N TYR A 99 -2.85 -5.16 1.49
CA TYR A 99 -1.96 -5.22 0.33
C TYR A 99 -2.12 -6.52 -0.46
N MET A 100 -2.25 -7.65 0.22
CA MET A 100 -2.44 -8.95 -0.46
C MET A 100 -3.77 -9.02 -1.22
N LYS A 101 -4.83 -8.33 -0.76
CA LYS A 101 -6.07 -8.18 -1.52
C LYS A 101 -5.84 -7.52 -2.88
N THR A 102 -4.95 -6.53 -2.96
CA THR A 102 -4.59 -5.86 -4.22
C THR A 102 -3.59 -6.69 -5.04
N VAL A 103 -2.55 -7.22 -4.38
CA VAL A 103 -1.49 -8.01 -5.05
C VAL A 103 -2.02 -9.31 -5.63
N TYR A 104 -3.15 -9.86 -5.15
CA TYR A 104 -3.75 -11.08 -5.69
C TYR A 104 -5.02 -10.84 -6.52
N GLN A 105 -5.26 -9.62 -6.98
CA GLN A 105 -6.26 -9.39 -8.03
C GLN A 105 -5.82 -10.02 -9.36
N SER A 106 -6.79 -10.45 -10.18
CA SER A 106 -6.50 -11.09 -11.47
C SER A 106 -5.58 -10.26 -12.35
N LEU A 107 -5.86 -8.96 -12.48
CA LEU A 107 -4.99 -8.00 -13.14
C LEU A 107 -4.15 -7.24 -12.12
N LEU A 108 -2.85 -7.19 -12.35
CA LEU A 108 -1.88 -6.46 -11.53
C LEU A 108 -0.95 -5.66 -12.43
N VAL A 109 -0.74 -4.39 -12.08
CA VAL A 109 0.40 -3.61 -12.56
C VAL A 109 1.44 -3.55 -11.45
N SER A 110 2.70 -3.89 -11.76
CA SER A 110 3.77 -3.93 -10.76
C SER A 110 5.06 -3.32 -11.30
N ALA A 111 5.57 -2.33 -10.57
CA ALA A 111 6.85 -1.70 -10.87
C ALA A 111 7.95 -2.19 -9.93
N TYR A 112 9.18 -2.20 -10.43
CA TYR A 112 10.37 -2.54 -9.68
C TYR A 112 11.56 -1.73 -10.20
N GLN A 113 12.60 -1.63 -9.38
CA GLN A 113 13.88 -1.07 -9.79
C GLN A 113 15.00 -2.09 -9.56
N TYR A 114 15.76 -2.37 -10.60
CA TYR A 114 16.88 -3.33 -10.58
C TYR A 114 17.91 -2.95 -11.64
N GLU A 115 19.20 -3.11 -11.33
CA GLU A 115 20.32 -2.86 -12.25
C GLU A 115 20.27 -1.51 -12.99
N GLY A 116 19.80 -0.45 -12.33
CA GLY A 116 19.74 0.89 -12.90
C GLY A 116 18.56 1.14 -13.85
N TYR A 117 17.57 0.26 -13.86
CA TYR A 117 16.32 0.41 -14.62
C TYR A 117 15.10 0.35 -13.71
N ILE A 118 14.06 1.07 -14.11
CA ILE A 118 12.70 0.95 -13.58
C ILE A 118 11.88 0.20 -14.61
N GLY A 119 11.46 -1.01 -14.26
CA GLY A 119 10.60 -1.85 -15.09
C GLY A 119 9.18 -1.85 -14.56
N VAL A 120 8.21 -1.97 -15.47
CA VAL A 120 6.79 -2.19 -15.11
C VAL A 120 6.26 -3.40 -15.86
N TYR A 121 5.60 -4.29 -15.12
CA TYR A 121 4.91 -5.46 -15.65
C TYR A 121 3.40 -5.26 -15.56
N VAL A 122 2.70 -5.86 -16.52
CA VAL A 122 1.28 -6.18 -16.42
C VAL A 122 1.18 -7.70 -16.28
N VAL A 123 0.53 -8.14 -15.21
CA VAL A 123 0.26 -9.55 -14.92
C VAL A 123 -1.25 -9.76 -15.02
N ASN A 124 -1.66 -10.80 -15.74
CA ASN A 124 -3.04 -11.21 -15.93
C ASN A 124 -3.18 -12.69 -15.57
N ASP A 125 -3.88 -12.98 -14.48
CA ASP A 125 -4.19 -14.34 -14.01
C ASP A 125 -5.58 -14.82 -14.46
N ASP A 126 -6.29 -14.08 -15.32
CA ASP A 126 -7.51 -14.57 -15.95
C ASP A 126 -7.22 -15.83 -16.79
N ALA A 127 -8.27 -16.58 -17.12
CA ALA A 127 -8.15 -17.84 -17.85
C ALA A 127 -7.36 -17.66 -19.17
N PRO A 128 -6.49 -18.61 -19.58
CA PRO A 128 -5.64 -18.47 -20.78
C PRO A 128 -6.37 -18.16 -22.09
N SER A 129 -7.67 -18.46 -22.18
CA SER A 129 -8.52 -18.17 -23.33
C SER A 129 -9.04 -16.72 -23.39
N THR A 130 -8.80 -15.91 -22.35
CA THR A 130 -9.24 -14.52 -22.29
C THR A 130 -8.12 -13.55 -22.67
N SER A 131 -8.52 -12.33 -23.00
CA SER A 131 -7.60 -11.22 -23.20
C SER A 131 -8.27 -9.91 -22.85
N VAL A 132 -7.49 -8.95 -22.37
CA VAL A 132 -7.94 -7.60 -22.05
C VAL A 132 -7.09 -6.60 -22.83
N ASP A 133 -7.74 -5.78 -23.63
CA ASP A 133 -7.13 -4.59 -24.24
C ASP A 133 -7.08 -3.50 -23.19
N TYR A 134 -5.90 -2.94 -22.94
CA TYR A 134 -5.71 -1.98 -21.87
C TYR A 134 -4.91 -0.76 -22.33
N VAL A 135 -5.03 0.30 -21.54
CA VAL A 135 -4.16 1.46 -21.52
C VAL A 135 -3.52 1.56 -20.14
N LEU A 136 -2.20 1.51 -20.08
CA LEU A 136 -1.41 1.74 -18.88
C LEU A 136 -0.87 3.18 -18.90
N ASN A 137 -1.21 3.94 -17.86
CA ASN A 137 -0.61 5.24 -17.58
C ASN A 137 0.33 5.09 -16.37
N ILE A 138 1.61 5.40 -16.56
CA ILE A 138 2.59 5.52 -15.47
C ILE A 138 2.78 7.01 -15.21
N LEU A 139 2.26 7.49 -14.09
CA LEU A 139 2.30 8.89 -13.70
C LEU A 139 3.48 9.10 -12.74
N VAL A 140 4.35 10.06 -13.05
CA VAL A 140 5.34 10.59 -12.12
C VAL A 140 4.66 11.72 -11.35
N VAL A 141 4.52 11.55 -10.04
CA VAL A 141 3.67 12.39 -9.20
C VAL A 141 4.50 13.05 -8.11
N SER A 142 4.35 14.37 -7.94
CA SER A 142 5.06 15.12 -6.90
C SER A 142 4.50 14.84 -5.50
N TRP A 143 5.38 14.75 -4.49
CA TRP A 143 4.95 14.54 -3.10
C TRP A 143 4.19 15.74 -2.49
N ASP A 144 4.46 16.95 -2.95
CA ASP A 144 3.94 18.19 -2.35
C ASP A 144 2.44 18.38 -2.60
N LYS A 145 2.05 18.42 -3.87
CA LYS A 145 0.72 18.78 -4.36
C LYS A 145 0.04 17.64 -5.11
N GLY A 146 0.70 16.49 -5.25
CA GLY A 146 0.17 15.37 -6.00
C GLY A 146 0.03 15.66 -7.51
N ASN A 147 0.81 16.61 -8.03
CA ASN A 147 0.75 16.98 -9.43
C ASN A 147 1.44 15.92 -10.28
N VAL A 148 0.85 15.57 -11.42
CA VAL A 148 1.54 14.79 -12.45
C VAL A 148 2.57 15.69 -13.10
N VAL A 149 3.85 15.41 -12.90
CA VAL A 149 4.96 16.18 -13.49
C VAL A 149 5.45 15.57 -14.79
N LYS A 150 5.16 14.28 -14.99
CA LYS A 150 5.45 13.53 -16.22
C LYS A 150 4.57 12.30 -16.27
N ASP A 151 4.26 11.82 -17.46
CA ASP A 151 3.55 10.57 -17.66
C ASP A 151 4.11 9.75 -18.82
N PHE A 152 3.85 8.45 -18.78
CA PHE A 152 4.09 7.51 -19.86
C PHE A 152 2.81 6.74 -20.12
N LYS A 153 2.47 6.56 -21.40
CA LYS A 153 1.25 5.88 -21.82
C LYS A 153 1.59 4.74 -22.77
N MET A 154 1.06 3.56 -22.47
CA MET A 154 1.18 2.37 -23.33
C MET A 154 -0.20 1.79 -23.55
N ALA A 155 -0.49 1.36 -24.77
CA ALA A 155 -1.69 0.59 -25.08
C ALA A 155 -1.25 -0.78 -25.60
N ASN A 156 -1.82 -1.84 -25.05
CA ASN A 156 -1.48 -3.21 -25.41
C ASN A 156 -2.60 -4.18 -25.01
N THR A 157 -2.47 -5.45 -25.36
CA THR A 157 -3.39 -6.52 -24.98
C THR A 157 -2.67 -7.49 -24.04
N SER A 158 -3.26 -7.77 -22.87
CA SER A 158 -2.78 -8.82 -21.97
C SER A 158 -3.59 -10.08 -22.21
N ARG A 159 -2.93 -11.18 -22.58
CA ARG A 159 -3.57 -12.51 -22.57
C ARG A 159 -3.66 -13.05 -21.14
N GLY A 160 -4.68 -13.85 -20.86
CA GLY A 160 -4.81 -14.54 -19.59
C GLY A 160 -3.60 -15.43 -19.30
N PHE A 161 -3.28 -15.58 -18.03
CA PHE A 161 -2.15 -16.32 -17.49
C PHE A 161 -0.77 -15.90 -18.01
N THR A 162 -0.55 -14.58 -18.12
CA THR A 162 0.75 -14.02 -18.55
C THR A 162 1.24 -12.90 -17.64
N GLY A 163 2.56 -12.75 -17.53
CA GLY A 163 3.24 -11.60 -16.94
C GLY A 163 4.22 -11.01 -17.94
N VAL A 164 3.99 -9.78 -18.40
CA VAL A 164 4.80 -9.16 -19.46
C VAL A 164 5.37 -7.84 -18.98
N ARG A 165 6.68 -7.63 -19.19
CA ARG A 165 7.31 -6.32 -19.02
C ARG A 165 6.90 -5.39 -20.15
N VAL A 166 6.25 -4.30 -19.82
CA VAL A 166 5.68 -3.34 -20.78
C VAL A 166 6.41 -2.02 -20.80
N PHE A 167 7.20 -1.74 -19.75
CA PHE A 167 8.01 -0.55 -19.61
C PHE A 167 9.37 -0.92 -19.02
N ASN A 168 10.45 -0.29 -19.50
CA ASN A 168 11.78 -0.46 -18.95
C ASN A 168 12.67 0.74 -19.29
N GLU A 169 12.83 1.67 -18.34
CA GLU A 169 13.57 2.91 -18.57
C GLU A 169 14.54 3.21 -17.44
N ARG A 170 15.57 4.01 -17.73
CA ARG A 170 16.50 4.47 -16.68
C ARG A 170 15.82 5.49 -15.76
N PRO A 171 16.13 5.52 -14.45
CA PRO A 171 15.62 6.54 -13.53
C PRO A 171 15.82 7.98 -14.04
N ALA A 172 16.95 8.27 -14.70
CA ALA A 172 17.22 9.58 -15.30
C ALA A 172 16.19 9.94 -16.40
N THR A 173 15.70 8.97 -17.16
CA THR A 173 14.62 9.17 -18.14
C THR A 173 13.30 9.37 -17.43
N VAL A 174 12.97 8.50 -16.46
CA VAL A 174 11.70 8.52 -15.72
C VAL A 174 11.51 9.83 -14.96
N PHE A 175 12.53 10.28 -14.23
CA PHE A 175 12.48 11.48 -13.39
C PHE A 175 13.11 12.72 -14.05
N ASN A 176 13.27 12.75 -15.38
CA ASN A 176 13.78 13.94 -16.06
C ASN A 176 12.87 15.16 -15.76
N GLY A 177 13.45 16.23 -15.21
CA GLY A 177 12.72 17.44 -14.77
C GLY A 177 12.21 17.38 -13.32
N THR A 178 12.45 16.29 -12.60
CA THR A 178 12.16 16.12 -11.16
C THR A 178 13.26 15.25 -10.51
N SER A 179 13.01 14.70 -9.32
CA SER A 179 13.88 13.73 -8.66
C SER A 179 13.08 12.55 -8.09
N SER A 180 13.76 11.44 -7.83
CA SER A 180 13.17 10.28 -7.15
C SER A 180 12.84 10.56 -5.68
N THR A 181 13.39 11.62 -5.08
CA THR A 181 13.11 12.00 -3.69
C THR A 181 11.94 12.99 -3.58
N ASP A 182 11.64 13.71 -4.67
CA ASP A 182 10.55 14.68 -4.75
C ASP A 182 9.29 14.13 -5.44
N SER A 183 9.37 12.93 -6.00
CA SER A 183 8.27 12.29 -6.72
C SER A 183 8.23 10.78 -6.53
N PHE A 184 7.10 10.18 -6.90
CA PHE A 184 6.86 8.73 -6.91
C PHE A 184 6.12 8.33 -8.18
N LEU A 185 5.96 7.03 -8.42
CA LEU A 185 5.16 6.53 -9.53
C LEU A 185 3.77 6.09 -9.06
N TYR A 186 2.74 6.52 -9.77
CA TYR A 186 1.38 6.02 -9.65
C TYR A 186 0.94 5.43 -10.99
N MET A 187 0.53 4.18 -10.98
CA MET A 187 0.20 3.42 -12.19
C MET A 187 -1.30 3.18 -12.23
N VAL A 188 -1.91 3.46 -13.38
CA VAL A 188 -3.33 3.24 -13.64
C VAL A 188 -3.46 2.40 -14.90
N LEU A 189 -3.97 1.18 -14.74
CA LEU A 189 -4.34 0.29 -15.81
C LEU A 189 -5.84 0.41 -16.05
N SER A 190 -6.24 0.78 -17.27
CA SER A 190 -7.64 0.94 -17.65
C SER A 190 -7.98 0.08 -18.86
N ASP A 191 -9.22 -0.40 -18.94
CA ASP A 191 -9.76 -1.07 -20.11
C ASP A 191 -9.78 -0.10 -21.29
N ALA A 192 -9.24 -0.51 -22.44
CA ALA A 192 -9.05 0.37 -23.59
C ALA A 192 -10.36 0.82 -24.24
N LYS A 193 -11.46 0.07 -24.05
CA LYS A 193 -12.75 0.34 -24.70
C LYS A 193 -13.67 1.18 -23.82
N SER A 194 -13.83 0.78 -22.57
CA SER A 194 -14.72 1.41 -21.60
C SER A 194 -14.05 2.51 -20.79
N GLY A 195 -12.72 2.53 -20.72
CA GLY A 195 -11.97 3.42 -19.82
C GLY A 195 -12.05 3.02 -18.35
N ALA A 196 -12.73 1.91 -18.01
CA ALA A 196 -12.86 1.45 -16.64
C ALA A 196 -11.50 1.12 -16.03
N GLN A 197 -11.27 1.55 -14.79
CA GLN A 197 -10.03 1.23 -14.08
C GLN A 197 -10.01 -0.27 -13.73
N LEU A 198 -8.99 -0.97 -14.21
CA LEU A 198 -8.78 -2.40 -14.00
C LEU A 198 -7.87 -2.68 -12.81
N ALA A 199 -6.79 -1.90 -12.68
CA ALA A 199 -5.84 -2.03 -11.59
C ALA A 199 -5.12 -0.71 -11.32
N THR A 200 -4.66 -0.51 -10.09
CA THR A 200 -3.75 0.58 -9.74
C THR A 200 -2.64 0.06 -8.84
N ASN A 201 -1.49 0.72 -8.89
CA ASN A 201 -0.40 0.46 -7.96
C ASN A 201 0.49 1.68 -7.84
N TRP A 202 1.35 1.69 -6.83
CA TRP A 202 2.35 2.73 -6.59
C TRP A 202 3.74 2.12 -6.50
N PHE A 203 4.75 2.95 -6.77
CA PHE A 203 6.15 2.58 -6.58
C PHE A 203 6.93 3.78 -6.05
N PHE A 204 7.68 3.53 -4.97
CA PHE A 204 8.50 4.53 -4.30
C PHE A 204 9.98 4.26 -4.62
N PRO A 205 10.62 5.11 -5.44
CA PRO A 205 11.99 4.88 -5.90
C PRO A 205 13.07 5.23 -4.85
N SER A 206 12.69 5.89 -3.75
CA SER A 206 13.61 6.35 -2.71
C SER A 206 13.10 5.96 -1.32
N ASN A 207 14.03 5.77 -0.39
CA ASN A 207 13.68 5.54 1.02
C ASN A 207 13.05 6.80 1.63
N PHE A 208 12.09 6.61 2.53
CA PHE A 208 11.38 7.71 3.21
C PHE A 208 12.27 8.49 4.20
N THR A 209 13.50 8.05 4.45
CA THR A 209 14.53 8.85 5.12
C THR A 209 15.04 10.01 4.25
N GLN A 210 14.89 9.93 2.94
CA GLN A 210 15.34 10.94 1.97
C GLN A 210 14.21 11.80 1.41
N VAL A 211 12.96 11.34 1.56
CA VAL A 211 11.76 12.02 1.04
C VAL A 211 11.27 13.07 2.03
N LYS A 212 11.05 14.30 1.55
CA LYS A 212 10.49 15.40 2.35
C LYS A 212 8.96 15.41 2.30
N LEU A 213 8.35 14.52 3.07
CA LEU A 213 6.88 14.47 3.18
C LEU A 213 6.31 15.73 3.86
N GLN A 214 5.18 16.21 3.37
CA GLN A 214 4.41 17.31 3.95
C GLN A 214 3.38 16.78 4.95
N GLN A 215 3.01 17.60 5.95
CA GLN A 215 1.94 17.21 6.88
C GLN A 215 0.61 17.14 6.10
N PRO A 216 -0.07 16.00 6.06
CA PRO A 216 -1.20 15.80 5.16
C PRO A 216 -2.54 16.33 5.69
N ASN A 217 -2.61 16.80 6.95
CA ASN A 217 -3.79 17.37 7.60
C ASN A 217 -5.10 16.62 7.26
N ILE A 218 -5.08 15.30 7.49
CA ILE A 218 -6.15 14.42 7.04
C ILE A 218 -7.44 14.71 7.82
N GLN A 219 -8.55 14.82 7.09
CA GLN A 219 -9.88 15.02 7.65
C GLN A 219 -10.79 13.85 7.29
N ALA A 220 -11.56 13.38 8.28
CA ALA A 220 -12.63 12.41 8.07
C ALA A 220 -14.00 13.08 8.30
N THR A 221 -14.90 12.95 7.34
CA THR A 221 -16.21 13.61 7.31
C THR A 221 -17.30 12.66 6.79
N ASN A 222 -18.54 13.14 6.72
CA ASN A 222 -19.67 12.43 6.11
C ASN A 222 -19.93 11.01 6.68
N PHE A 223 -19.78 10.84 8.00
CA PHE A 223 -20.07 9.58 8.66
C PHE A 223 -21.55 9.21 8.53
N LYS A 224 -21.85 8.11 7.84
CA LYS A 224 -23.20 7.62 7.59
C LYS A 224 -23.29 6.16 8.00
N GLN A 225 -24.21 5.85 8.91
CA GLN A 225 -24.54 4.46 9.23
C GLN A 225 -25.09 3.76 7.99
N THR A 226 -24.52 2.62 7.60
CA THR A 226 -24.96 1.84 6.42
C THR A 226 -25.70 0.57 6.83
N SER A 227 -25.38 -0.02 7.99
CA SER A 227 -26.08 -1.13 8.64
C SER A 227 -25.91 -1.02 10.16
N SER A 228 -26.47 -1.92 10.96
CA SER A 228 -26.28 -1.91 12.43
C SER A 228 -24.82 -2.05 12.90
N ASN A 229 -23.94 -2.56 12.03
CA ASN A 229 -22.54 -2.86 12.30
C ASN A 229 -21.59 -2.29 11.24
N SER A 230 -22.00 -1.28 10.47
CA SER A 230 -21.17 -0.68 9.42
C SER A 230 -21.42 0.81 9.27
N VAL A 231 -20.34 1.55 8.98
CA VAL A 231 -20.34 3.00 8.76
C VAL A 231 -19.51 3.33 7.52
N ALA A 232 -20.06 4.16 6.65
CA ALA A 232 -19.34 4.79 5.56
C ALA A 232 -18.89 6.19 5.95
N PHE A 233 -17.74 6.63 5.48
CA PHE A 233 -17.20 7.96 5.72
C PHE A 233 -16.27 8.39 4.58
N THR A 234 -16.07 9.69 4.47
CA THR A 234 -15.16 10.29 3.48
C THR A 234 -13.87 10.70 4.18
N ILE A 235 -12.73 10.46 3.55
CA ILE A 235 -11.43 10.95 4.03
C ILE A 235 -10.76 11.80 2.95
N SER A 236 -10.19 12.94 3.34
CA SER A 236 -9.50 13.89 2.47
C SER A 236 -8.17 14.33 3.07
N SER A 237 -7.23 14.73 2.22
CA SER A 237 -5.89 15.17 2.63
C SER A 237 -5.45 16.42 1.87
N SER A 238 -4.63 17.26 2.49
CA SER A 238 -4.02 18.44 1.84
C SER A 238 -2.74 18.14 1.06
N ALA A 239 -2.14 16.96 1.22
CA ALA A 239 -0.88 16.55 0.58
C ALA A 239 -0.87 15.04 0.29
N ALA A 240 0.09 14.56 -0.49
CA ALA A 240 0.23 13.12 -0.68
C ALA A 240 0.71 12.47 0.64
N ALA A 241 0.01 11.44 1.10
CA ALA A 241 0.29 10.74 2.35
C ALA A 241 0.46 9.24 2.07
N PRO A 242 1.69 8.70 2.11
CA PRO A 242 1.89 7.27 1.99
C PRO A 242 1.46 6.57 3.29
N PHE A 243 0.90 5.37 3.14
CA PHE A 243 0.61 4.45 4.24
C PHE A 243 -0.36 5.01 5.29
N VAL A 244 -1.43 5.69 4.85
CA VAL A 244 -2.47 6.19 5.75
C VAL A 244 -3.09 5.01 6.50
N TYR A 245 -2.95 5.01 7.81
CA TYR A 245 -3.38 3.92 8.68
C TYR A 245 -4.53 4.36 9.57
N LEU A 246 -5.64 3.64 9.43
CA LEU A 246 -6.89 3.87 10.13
C LEU A 246 -7.02 2.83 11.24
N GLN A 247 -7.38 3.30 12.43
CA GLN A 247 -7.52 2.48 13.63
C GLN A 247 -8.78 2.85 14.39
N THR A 248 -9.32 1.88 15.11
CA THR A 248 -10.41 2.04 16.08
C THR A 248 -10.29 0.94 17.13
N SER A 249 -10.88 1.13 18.31
CA SER A 249 -10.97 0.07 19.32
C SER A 249 -12.06 -0.96 19.02
N LEU A 250 -12.91 -0.71 18.02
CA LEU A 250 -13.91 -1.68 17.58
C LEU A 250 -13.26 -2.83 16.79
N THR A 251 -13.68 -4.06 17.08
CA THR A 251 -13.22 -5.25 16.33
C THR A 251 -13.92 -5.31 14.98
N GLY A 252 -13.15 -5.17 13.90
CA GLY A 252 -13.67 -5.10 12.54
C GLY A 252 -12.60 -4.74 11.54
N ASN A 253 -13.02 -4.50 10.29
CA ASN A 253 -12.11 -4.22 9.19
C ASN A 253 -12.59 -3.02 8.37
N PHE A 254 -11.61 -2.23 7.91
CA PHE A 254 -11.83 -1.22 6.88
C PHE A 254 -11.87 -1.89 5.50
N ASN A 255 -12.57 -1.31 4.53
CA ASN A 255 -12.55 -1.80 3.15
C ASN A 255 -11.17 -1.61 2.48
N ASP A 256 -10.40 -0.63 2.95
CA ASP A 256 -9.01 -0.35 2.57
C ASP A 256 -8.25 0.30 3.74
N ASN A 257 -6.94 0.05 3.83
CA ASN A 257 -6.07 0.58 4.90
C ASN A 257 -4.59 0.52 4.50
N GLY A 258 -3.77 1.40 5.05
CA GLY A 258 -2.34 1.50 4.72
C GLY A 258 -2.08 1.96 3.28
N PHE A 259 -3.06 2.59 2.63
CA PHE A 259 -2.98 3.01 1.22
C PHE A 259 -2.18 4.31 1.05
N LEU A 260 -1.76 4.57 -0.19
CA LEU A 260 -1.27 5.89 -0.61
C LEU A 260 -2.48 6.80 -0.84
N MET A 261 -2.54 7.89 -0.08
CA MET A 261 -3.58 8.90 -0.20
C MET A 261 -3.08 10.08 -1.01
N MET A 262 -3.85 10.45 -2.04
CA MET A 262 -3.62 11.63 -2.84
C MET A 262 -4.30 12.87 -2.22
N PRO A 263 -3.83 14.09 -2.52
CA PRO A 263 -4.50 15.32 -2.11
C PRO A 263 -5.94 15.39 -2.62
N SER A 264 -6.80 16.12 -1.90
CA SER A 264 -8.23 16.27 -2.21
C SER A 264 -8.51 16.97 -3.53
N SER A 265 -7.55 17.73 -4.06
CA SER A 265 -7.60 18.29 -5.42
C SER A 265 -7.50 17.22 -6.51
N VAL A 266 -7.01 16.02 -6.18
CA VAL A 266 -6.84 14.88 -7.08
C VAL A 266 -7.92 13.84 -6.84
N MET A 267 -8.11 13.42 -5.58
CA MET A 267 -9.02 12.32 -5.24
C MET A 267 -9.62 12.48 -3.84
N ILE A 268 -10.90 12.13 -3.72
CA ILE A 268 -11.60 11.97 -2.46
C ILE A 268 -11.85 10.48 -2.23
N TYR A 269 -11.57 9.99 -1.02
CA TYR A 269 -11.65 8.57 -0.70
C TYR A 269 -12.92 8.29 0.12
N ASN A 270 -13.74 7.35 -0.36
CA ASN A 270 -14.91 6.86 0.36
C ASN A 270 -14.60 5.50 0.96
N LEU A 271 -14.66 5.42 2.29
CA LEU A 271 -14.28 4.25 3.05
C LEU A 271 -15.47 3.70 3.83
N THR A 272 -15.35 2.44 4.20
CA THR A 272 -16.33 1.75 5.04
C THR A 272 -15.60 0.96 6.10
N PHE A 273 -16.08 1.04 7.34
CA PHE A 273 -15.67 0.16 8.42
C PHE A 273 -16.83 -0.76 8.78
N THR A 274 -16.55 -2.06 8.89
CA THR A 274 -17.53 -3.08 9.27
C THR A 274 -17.02 -3.84 10.50
N SER A 275 -17.85 -3.89 11.53
CA SER A 275 -17.56 -4.51 12.83
C SER A 275 -18.25 -5.87 12.95
N VAL A 276 -17.70 -6.74 13.80
CA VAL A 276 -18.36 -7.99 14.21
C VAL A 276 -19.55 -7.75 15.16
N ALA A 277 -19.57 -6.60 15.83
CA ALA A 277 -20.63 -6.19 16.76
C ALA A 277 -21.31 -4.90 16.30
N ASN A 278 -22.56 -4.70 16.73
CA ASN A 278 -23.29 -3.47 16.44
C ASN A 278 -22.65 -2.24 17.11
N PHE A 279 -22.66 -1.11 16.43
CA PHE A 279 -22.16 0.16 16.94
C PHE A 279 -22.85 1.34 16.23
N SER A 280 -22.78 2.54 16.81
CA SER A 280 -23.28 3.76 16.16
C SER A 280 -22.18 4.55 15.46
N ALA A 281 -22.51 5.22 14.36
CA ALA A 281 -21.58 6.05 13.60
C ALA A 281 -20.91 7.12 14.48
N SER A 282 -21.66 7.69 15.44
CA SER A 282 -21.12 8.65 16.42
C SER A 282 -20.08 8.01 17.36
N ASN A 283 -20.31 6.77 17.79
CA ASN A 283 -19.35 6.02 18.60
C ASN A 283 -18.07 5.71 17.82
N PHE A 284 -18.20 5.32 16.55
CA PHE A 284 -17.05 5.11 15.66
C PHE A 284 -16.26 6.39 15.39
N GLN A 285 -16.94 7.49 15.07
CA GLN A 285 -16.28 8.78 14.78
C GLN A 285 -15.38 9.24 15.93
N LYS A 286 -15.77 9.01 17.19
CA LYS A 286 -14.96 9.35 18.38
C LYS A 286 -13.75 8.45 18.59
N GLN A 287 -13.76 7.25 18.01
CA GLN A 287 -12.71 6.24 18.15
C GLN A 287 -11.78 6.15 16.93
N LEU A 288 -12.16 6.75 15.80
CA LEU A 288 -11.35 6.74 14.60
C LEU A 288 -10.04 7.50 14.85
N LEU A 289 -8.94 6.77 14.77
CA LEU A 289 -7.59 7.31 14.78
C LEU A 289 -6.99 7.15 13.39
N ILE A 290 -6.28 8.18 12.95
CA ILE A 290 -5.62 8.23 11.65
C ILE A 290 -4.14 8.51 11.93
N ARG A 291 -3.26 7.71 11.35
CA ARG A 291 -1.80 7.84 11.48
C ARG A 291 -1.14 7.82 10.10
N THR A 292 -0.09 8.60 9.96
CA THR A 292 0.74 8.67 8.75
C THR A 292 2.22 8.56 9.12
N VAL A 293 3.07 8.37 8.12
CA VAL A 293 4.53 8.29 8.31
C VAL A 293 5.07 9.57 8.98
N VAL A 294 4.55 10.74 8.60
CA VAL A 294 5.01 12.04 9.11
C VAL A 294 4.74 12.20 10.61
N ASP A 295 3.70 11.53 11.13
CA ASP A 295 3.35 11.61 12.55
C ASP A 295 4.34 10.87 13.47
N THR A 296 5.20 10.01 12.89
CA THR A 296 6.08 9.11 13.65
C THR A 296 7.42 9.73 14.03
N TYR A 297 7.81 10.84 13.39
CA TYR A 297 9.10 11.49 13.63
C TYR A 297 8.98 13.01 13.61
N SER A 298 9.75 13.67 14.47
CA SER A 298 9.98 15.12 14.39
C SER A 298 11.02 15.42 13.31
N LYS A 299 10.78 16.48 12.53
CA LYS A 299 11.73 17.02 11.54
C LYS A 299 12.87 17.77 12.20
#